data_AF-K7GE99-F1
#
_entry.id   AF-K7GE99-F1
#
_cell.length_a   1.000
_cell.length_b   1.000
_cell.length_c   1.000
_cell.angle_alpha   90.00
_cell.angle_beta   90.00
_cell.angle_gamma   90.00
#
_symmetry.space_group_name_H-M   'P 1'
#
loop_
_entity.id
_entity.type
_entity.pdbx_description
1 polymer ?
#
loop_
_entity_poly.entity_id
_entity_poly.type
_entity_poly.pdbx_seq_one_letter_code
_entity_poly.pdbx_strand_id
1 'polypeptide(L)'
;MQRRLCMLLLFINSVEMLRQDRRRKQGTAECRSPSCESCFSKDFCMKCKETFYLHKGKCLGTCPPNTTARPSTRECQEMCEMGPWSEWSPCSHEGRTCGCKWGVETRMREVVQSAKEEAVTCPALLESRKCRMRKYCPGGE
;
A
#
# COMPACT_ATOMS: atom_id res chain seq x y z
N MET A 1 -25.85 -51.58 32.05
CA MET A 1 -24.56 -50.88 31.82
C MET A 1 -24.35 -50.37 30.38
N GLN A 2 -25.00 -50.92 29.34
CA GLN A 2 -24.79 -50.50 27.94
C GLN A 2 -25.30 -49.09 27.55
N ARG A 3 -26.31 -48.53 28.23
CA ARG A 3 -26.86 -47.19 27.87
C ARG A 3 -25.93 -46.02 28.20
N ARG A 4 -25.09 -46.12 29.24
CA ARG A 4 -24.14 -45.05 29.63
C ARG A 4 -22.91 -45.01 28.73
N LEU A 5 -22.46 -46.16 28.21
CA LEU A 5 -21.37 -46.23 27.25
C LEU A 5 -21.71 -45.55 25.90
N CYS A 6 -22.96 -45.66 25.44
CA CYS A 6 -23.37 -45.11 24.14
C CYS A 6 -23.38 -43.57 24.12
N MET A 7 -23.81 -42.93 25.21
CA MET A 7 -23.80 -41.46 25.32
C MET A 7 -22.37 -40.91 25.34
N LEU A 8 -21.43 -41.56 26.05
CA LEU A 8 -20.02 -41.19 26.08
C LEU A 8 -19.37 -41.26 24.69
N LEU A 9 -19.70 -42.28 23.87
CA LEU A 9 -19.19 -42.39 22.51
C LEU A 9 -19.74 -41.28 21.60
N LEU A 10 -21.00 -40.87 21.75
CA LEU A 10 -21.56 -39.75 20.97
C LEU A 10 -20.93 -38.39 21.35
N PHE A 11 -20.60 -38.18 22.63
CA PHE A 11 -19.87 -36.99 23.09
C PHE A 11 -18.41 -36.96 22.60
N ILE A 12 -17.72 -38.10 22.58
CA ILE A 12 -16.34 -38.19 22.06
C ILE A 12 -16.32 -37.90 20.55
N ASN A 13 -17.28 -38.45 19.78
CA ASN A 13 -17.41 -38.20 18.34
C ASN A 13 -17.78 -36.73 18.02
N SER A 14 -18.57 -36.05 18.86
CA SER A 14 -18.95 -34.64 18.64
C SER A 14 -17.83 -33.65 19.03
N VAL A 15 -16.99 -33.99 20.02
CA VAL A 15 -15.77 -33.21 20.34
C VAL A 15 -14.67 -33.41 19.28
N GLU A 16 -14.58 -34.58 18.65
CA GLU A 16 -13.66 -34.84 17.53
C GLU A 16 -14.04 -34.09 16.24
N MET A 17 -15.34 -33.91 15.96
CA MET A 17 -15.83 -33.12 14.83
C MET A 17 -15.49 -31.62 14.96
N LEU A 18 -15.53 -31.04 16.17
CA LEU A 18 -15.10 -29.65 16.42
C LEU A 18 -13.56 -29.48 16.32
N ARG A 19 -12.78 -30.55 16.59
CA ARG A 19 -11.33 -30.55 16.34
C ARG A 19 -10.95 -30.82 14.88
N GLN A 20 -11.87 -31.35 14.08
CA GLN A 20 -11.68 -31.58 12.65
C GLN A 20 -12.04 -30.37 11.78
N ASP A 21 -12.88 -29.44 12.26
CA ASP A 21 -13.11 -28.16 11.57
C ASP A 21 -11.86 -27.26 11.57
N ARG A 22 -11.04 -27.33 12.64
CA ARG A 22 -9.71 -26.70 12.68
C ARG A 22 -8.65 -27.43 11.84
N ARG A 23 -8.98 -28.62 11.31
CA ARG A 23 -8.06 -29.52 10.58
C ARG A 23 -8.45 -29.71 9.10
N ARG A 24 -9.43 -28.97 8.59
CA ARG A 24 -9.96 -29.14 7.22
C ARG A 24 -9.44 -28.14 6.19
N LYS A 25 -8.18 -27.71 6.29
CA LYS A 25 -7.41 -27.11 5.16
C LYS A 25 -5.91 -27.08 5.50
N GLN A 26 -5.36 -28.27 5.72
CA GLN A 26 -3.91 -28.49 5.83
C GLN A 26 -3.37 -28.70 4.42
N GLY A 27 -2.46 -27.83 3.95
CA GLY A 27 -1.79 -28.06 2.65
C GLY A 27 -1.15 -26.87 1.94
N THR A 28 -0.90 -25.73 2.58
CA THR A 28 -0.14 -24.61 1.99
C THR A 28 0.51 -23.83 3.13
N ALA A 29 1.70 -23.24 2.90
CA ALA A 29 2.41 -22.46 3.92
C ALA A 29 1.44 -21.48 4.62
N GLU A 30 1.35 -21.56 5.95
CA GLU A 30 0.52 -20.63 6.72
C GLU A 30 1.03 -19.22 6.46
N CYS A 31 0.17 -18.38 5.89
CA CYS A 31 0.50 -17.02 5.52
C CYS A 31 0.72 -16.19 6.78
N ARG A 32 1.71 -15.29 6.75
CA ARG A 32 2.01 -14.45 7.93
C ARG A 32 0.85 -13.54 8.31
N SER A 33 0.07 -13.09 7.33
CA SER A 33 -1.05 -12.16 7.54
C SER A 33 -2.37 -12.91 7.75
N PRO A 34 -3.13 -12.61 8.83
CA PRO A 34 -4.44 -13.22 9.06
C PRO A 34 -5.50 -12.74 8.05
N SER A 35 -5.23 -11.66 7.31
CA SER A 35 -6.09 -11.12 6.26
C SER A 35 -5.87 -11.80 4.90
N CYS A 36 -4.87 -12.68 4.81
CA CYS A 36 -4.50 -13.40 3.60
C CYS A 36 -5.16 -14.79 3.57
N GLU A 37 -5.82 -15.12 2.46
CA GLU A 37 -6.40 -16.45 2.21
C GLU A 37 -5.38 -17.40 1.58
N SER A 38 -4.56 -16.90 0.65
CA SER A 38 -3.45 -17.65 0.05
C SER A 38 -2.27 -16.75 -0.27
N CYS A 39 -1.06 -17.27 -0.07
CA CYS A 39 0.18 -16.53 -0.24
C CYS A 39 1.18 -17.31 -1.08
N PHE A 40 1.94 -16.59 -1.90
CA PHE A 40 3.03 -17.13 -2.70
C PHE A 40 4.23 -17.46 -1.80
N SER A 41 4.52 -16.55 -0.86
CA SER A 41 5.52 -16.68 0.19
C SER A 41 4.93 -16.14 1.49
N LYS A 42 5.56 -16.42 2.64
CA LYS A 42 5.01 -15.99 3.95
C LYS A 42 4.66 -14.49 4.00
N ASP A 43 5.38 -13.64 3.27
CA ASP A 43 5.17 -12.18 3.23
C ASP A 43 4.43 -11.68 1.99
N PHE A 44 4.25 -12.51 0.95
CA PHE A 44 3.59 -12.12 -0.29
C PHE A 44 2.25 -12.84 -0.45
N CYS A 45 1.17 -12.12 -0.15
CA CYS A 45 -0.19 -12.60 -0.35
C CYS A 45 -0.58 -12.57 -1.83
N MET A 46 -1.22 -13.64 -2.31
CA MET A 46 -1.81 -13.72 -3.65
C MET A 46 -3.32 -13.49 -3.63
N LYS A 47 -4.00 -13.83 -2.52
CA LYS A 47 -5.45 -13.69 -2.39
C LYS A 47 -5.84 -13.25 -0.99
N CYS A 48 -6.62 -12.17 -0.92
CA CYS A 48 -7.13 -11.61 0.33
C CYS A 48 -8.53 -12.15 0.67
N LYS A 49 -8.88 -12.10 1.97
CA LYS A 49 -10.25 -12.36 2.44
C LYS A 49 -11.24 -11.30 1.93
N GLU A 50 -12.53 -11.59 1.96
CA GLU A 50 -13.57 -10.81 1.27
C GLU A 50 -13.69 -9.32 1.64
N THR A 51 -13.18 -8.93 2.81
CA THR A 51 -13.20 -7.55 3.32
C THR A 51 -11.89 -6.79 3.12
N PHE A 52 -10.93 -7.39 2.42
CA PHE A 52 -9.60 -6.83 2.22
C PHE A 52 -9.27 -6.68 0.74
N TYR A 53 -8.53 -5.63 0.42
CA TYR A 53 -8.00 -5.34 -0.90
C TYR A 53 -6.53 -5.73 -0.97
N LEU A 54 -6.15 -6.37 -2.07
CA LEU A 54 -4.75 -6.71 -2.34
C LEU A 54 -4.01 -5.49 -2.90
N HIS A 55 -2.90 -5.12 -2.26
CA HIS A 55 -1.99 -4.07 -2.73
C HIS A 55 -0.53 -4.52 -2.49
N LYS A 56 0.24 -4.69 -3.57
CA LYS A 56 1.67 -5.05 -3.52
C LYS A 56 1.95 -6.26 -2.62
N GLY A 57 1.12 -7.30 -2.72
CA GLY A 57 1.26 -8.54 -1.94
C GLY A 57 0.76 -8.45 -0.49
N LYS A 58 0.09 -7.35 -0.10
CA LYS A 58 -0.47 -7.16 1.24
C LYS A 58 -1.97 -6.94 1.17
N CYS A 59 -2.69 -7.43 2.19
CA CYS A 59 -4.13 -7.24 2.31
C CYS A 59 -4.42 -6.07 3.25
N LEU A 60 -5.21 -5.10 2.77
CA LEU A 60 -5.56 -3.87 3.48
C LEU A 60 -7.08 -3.72 3.54
N GLY A 61 -7.63 -3.21 4.65
CA GLY A 61 -9.08 -2.95 4.74
C GLY A 61 -9.55 -1.78 3.87
N THR A 62 -8.62 -0.87 3.52
CA THR A 62 -8.86 0.28 2.66
C THR A 62 -7.62 0.54 1.82
N CYS A 63 -7.80 1.02 0.60
CA CYS A 63 -6.69 1.30 -0.29
C CYS A 63 -5.91 2.55 0.15
N PRO A 64 -4.56 2.54 0.02
CA PRO A 64 -3.73 3.70 0.35
C PRO A 64 -4.02 4.91 -0.55
N PRO A 65 -3.61 6.13 -0.16
CA PRO A 65 -3.76 7.32 -1.00
C PRO A 65 -3.09 7.09 -2.37
N ASN A 66 -3.69 7.65 -3.42
CA ASN A 66 -3.31 7.50 -4.84
C ASN A 66 -3.73 6.15 -5.48
N THR A 67 -4.42 5.29 -4.73
CA THR A 67 -4.96 4.03 -5.25
C THR A 67 -6.46 3.91 -4.99
N THR A 68 -7.16 3.23 -5.89
CA THR A 68 -8.59 2.95 -5.74
C THR A 68 -8.85 1.46 -5.74
N ALA A 69 -9.78 1.06 -4.88
CA ALA A 69 -10.32 -0.28 -4.84
C ALA A 69 -11.05 -0.57 -6.15
N ARG A 70 -10.54 -1.53 -6.93
CA ARG A 70 -11.23 -2.06 -8.11
C ARG A 70 -12.24 -3.10 -7.65
N PRO A 71 -13.57 -2.85 -7.73
CA PRO A 71 -14.57 -3.73 -7.13
C PRO A 71 -14.59 -5.14 -7.74
N SER A 72 -14.24 -5.26 -9.03
CA SER A 72 -14.25 -6.52 -9.77
C SER A 72 -13.16 -7.50 -9.33
N THR A 73 -11.96 -7.02 -8.99
CA THR A 73 -10.82 -7.87 -8.62
C THR A 73 -10.46 -7.77 -7.14
N ARG A 74 -11.03 -6.83 -6.39
CA ARG A 74 -10.66 -6.51 -5.00
C ARG A 74 -9.17 -6.21 -4.84
N GLU A 75 -8.63 -5.46 -5.80
CA GLU A 75 -7.24 -5.01 -5.80
C GLU A 75 -7.20 -3.48 -5.73
N CYS A 76 -6.19 -2.95 -5.07
CA CYS A 76 -5.92 -1.52 -5.11
C CYS A 76 -5.14 -1.21 -6.39
N GLN A 77 -5.81 -0.58 -7.35
CA GLN A 77 -5.21 -0.09 -8.58
C GLN A 77 -4.69 1.33 -8.38
N GLU A 78 -3.45 1.59 -8.83
CA GLU A 78 -2.89 2.94 -8.88
C GLU A 78 -3.74 3.77 -9.85
N MET A 79 -4.26 4.91 -9.40
CA MET A 79 -5.14 5.74 -10.23
C MET A 79 -4.36 6.64 -11.19
N CYS A 80 -3.11 6.92 -10.84
CA CYS A 80 -2.21 7.80 -11.59
C CYS A 80 -0.86 7.10 -11.74
N GLU A 81 -0.55 6.69 -12.97
CA GLU A 81 0.82 6.36 -13.32
C GLU A 81 1.59 7.67 -13.45
N MET A 82 2.53 7.89 -12.55
CA MET A 82 3.32 9.12 -12.53
C MET A 82 4.59 8.95 -13.36
N GLY A 83 4.93 9.98 -14.12
CA GLY A 83 6.19 10.06 -14.81
C GLY A 83 7.38 10.25 -13.87
N PRO A 84 8.60 10.15 -14.41
CA PRO A 84 9.79 10.51 -13.69
C PRO A 84 9.74 11.98 -13.25
N TRP A 85 10.40 12.27 -12.13
CA TRP A 85 10.62 13.64 -11.71
C TRP A 85 11.56 14.37 -12.68
N SER A 86 11.28 15.64 -12.95
CA SER A 86 12.26 16.54 -13.55
C SER A 86 13.42 16.82 -12.60
N GLU A 87 14.48 17.39 -13.17
CA GLU A 87 15.59 17.96 -12.40
C GLU A 87 15.10 19.08 -11.48
N TRP A 88 15.80 19.26 -10.36
CA TRP A 88 15.52 20.36 -9.46
C TRP A 88 15.83 21.70 -10.13
N SER A 89 14.93 22.67 -9.96
CA SER A 89 15.21 24.05 -10.35
C SER A 89 16.43 24.59 -9.59
N PRO A 90 17.12 25.62 -10.11
CA PRO A 90 18.13 26.32 -9.34
C PRO A 90 17.57 26.81 -7.99
N CYS A 91 18.35 26.61 -6.94
CA CYS A 91 18.00 27.11 -5.61
C CYS A 91 17.87 28.63 -5.62
N SER A 92 16.68 29.15 -5.36
CA SER A 92 16.41 30.59 -5.44
C SER A 92 15.50 31.10 -4.32
N HIS A 93 15.59 32.39 -4.05
CA HIS A 93 14.74 33.11 -3.11
C HIS A 93 14.27 34.39 -3.80
N GLU A 94 12.96 34.52 -4.04
CA GLU A 94 12.37 35.67 -4.75
C GLU A 94 13.06 35.99 -6.08
N GLY A 95 13.41 34.94 -6.86
CA GLY A 95 14.10 35.08 -8.14
C GLY A 95 15.61 35.29 -8.06
N ARG A 96 16.19 35.43 -6.86
CA ARG A 96 17.65 35.56 -6.67
C ARG A 96 18.28 34.20 -6.35
N THR A 97 19.48 33.94 -6.84
CA THR A 97 20.23 32.68 -6.57
C THR A 97 21.35 32.86 -5.54
N CYS A 98 21.58 34.08 -5.09
CA CYS A 98 22.57 34.46 -4.08
C CYS A 98 22.06 35.63 -3.23
N GLY A 99 22.78 35.99 -2.16
CA GLY A 99 22.39 37.07 -1.24
C GLY A 99 21.61 36.58 -0.02
N CYS A 100 21.10 35.34 -0.06
CA CYS A 100 20.33 34.72 1.01
C CYS A 100 21.03 33.44 1.50
N LYS A 101 20.80 33.05 2.77
CA LYS A 101 21.33 31.79 3.32
C LYS A 101 20.56 30.57 2.80
N TRP A 102 19.28 30.74 2.54
CA TRP A 102 18.34 29.69 2.19
C TRP A 102 17.46 30.15 1.04
N GLY A 103 17.09 29.19 0.19
CA GLY A 103 16.10 29.35 -0.86
C GLY A 103 15.21 28.13 -0.96
N VAL A 104 14.44 28.08 -2.03
CA VAL A 104 13.60 26.97 -2.41
C VAL A 104 14.02 26.51 -3.80
N GLU A 105 14.09 25.20 -3.96
CA GLU A 105 14.14 24.57 -5.27
C GLU A 105 12.90 23.72 -5.44
N THR A 106 12.43 23.68 -6.68
CA THR A 106 11.17 23.06 -7.05
C THR A 106 11.42 22.11 -8.20
N ARG A 107 10.75 20.97 -8.19
CA ARG A 107 10.70 20.05 -9.33
C ARG A 107 9.25 19.68 -9.62
N MET A 108 9.01 19.32 -10.88
CA MET A 108 7.70 18.87 -11.34
C MET A 108 7.76 17.46 -11.94
N ARG A 109 6.64 16.76 -11.91
CA ARG A 109 6.43 15.51 -12.66
C ARG A 109 5.05 15.54 -13.28
N GLU A 110 4.90 14.84 -14.38
CA GLU A 110 3.62 14.71 -15.08
C GLU A 110 2.97 13.38 -14.75
N VAL A 111 1.65 13.29 -14.99
CA VAL A 111 0.92 12.03 -14.96
C VAL A 111 1.05 11.41 -16.34
N VAL A 112 1.71 10.25 -16.43
CA VAL A 112 1.90 9.50 -17.69
C VAL A 112 0.59 8.86 -18.13
N GLN A 113 -0.17 8.33 -17.18
CA GLN A 113 -1.49 7.76 -17.46
C GLN A 113 -2.43 8.03 -16.29
N SER A 114 -3.54 8.73 -16.55
CA SER A 114 -4.65 8.89 -15.62
C SER A 114 -5.81 8.02 -16.08
N ALA A 115 -6.46 7.32 -15.14
CA ALA A 115 -7.77 6.74 -15.43
C ALA A 115 -8.72 7.90 -15.78
N LYS A 116 -9.16 7.92 -17.04
CA LYS A 116 -10.02 8.96 -17.61
C LYS A 116 -11.43 8.85 -17.01
N GLU A 117 -11.61 9.30 -15.78
CA GLU A 117 -12.92 9.65 -15.23
C GLU A 117 -12.74 10.57 -14.03
N GLU A 118 -13.63 11.56 -13.97
CA GLU A 118 -13.53 12.78 -13.19
C GLU A 118 -13.35 12.51 -11.68
N ALA A 119 -12.50 13.33 -11.04
CA ALA A 119 -12.17 13.33 -9.60
C ALA A 119 -11.08 12.36 -9.08
N VAL A 120 -10.14 11.93 -9.92
CA VAL A 120 -8.89 11.35 -9.43
C VAL A 120 -7.98 12.45 -8.87
N THR A 121 -7.85 12.54 -7.54
CA THR A 121 -6.85 13.41 -6.90
C THR A 121 -5.49 12.72 -7.02
N CYS A 122 -4.81 12.93 -8.14
CA CYS A 122 -3.43 12.49 -8.28
C CYS A 122 -2.56 13.18 -7.22
N PRO A 123 -1.53 12.49 -6.71
CA PRO A 123 -0.59 13.08 -5.76
C PRO A 123 0.13 14.29 -6.36
N ALA A 124 0.74 15.11 -5.49
CA ALA A 124 1.38 16.36 -5.87
C ALA A 124 2.32 16.20 -7.09
N LEU A 125 2.03 17.00 -8.12
CA LEU A 125 2.83 17.15 -9.34
C LEU A 125 4.02 18.08 -9.14
N LEU A 126 4.00 18.86 -8.07
CA LEU A 126 5.01 19.83 -7.70
C LEU A 126 5.59 19.45 -6.34
N GLU A 127 6.91 19.40 -6.26
CA GLU A 127 7.63 19.21 -4.99
C GLU A 127 8.58 20.38 -4.79
N SER A 128 8.53 20.99 -3.62
CA SER A 128 9.42 22.07 -3.22
C SER A 128 10.20 21.67 -1.98
N ARG A 129 11.48 22.04 -1.94
CA ARG A 129 12.33 21.81 -0.77
C ARG A 129 13.25 22.99 -0.50
N LYS A 130 13.62 23.13 0.77
CA LYS A 130 14.57 24.14 1.21
C LYS A 130 15.98 23.75 0.78
N CYS A 131 16.69 24.69 0.19
CA CYS A 131 18.04 24.50 -0.32
C CYS A 131 18.96 25.62 0.19
N ARG A 132 20.27 25.34 0.24
CA ARG A 132 21.28 26.28 0.74
C ARG A 132 21.78 27.14 -0.42
N MET A 133 21.79 28.45 -0.21
CA MET A 133 22.21 29.42 -1.22
C MET A 133 23.56 30.04 -0.89
N ARG A 134 24.19 30.66 -1.91
CA ARG A 134 25.37 31.49 -1.71
C ARG A 134 24.97 32.79 -1.00
N LYS A 135 25.57 33.04 0.16
CA LYS A 135 25.31 34.26 0.93
C LYS A 135 25.75 35.53 0.20
N TYR A 136 26.84 35.45 -0.54
CA TYR A 136 27.42 36.58 -1.28
C TYR A 136 27.28 36.32 -2.77
N CYS A 137 26.90 37.36 -3.51
CA CYS A 137 26.82 37.30 -4.96
C CYS A 137 28.19 37.57 -5.58
N PRO A 138 28.59 36.81 -6.61
CA PRO A 138 29.80 37.14 -7.36
C PRO A 138 29.59 38.49 -8.08
N GLY A 139 30.36 39.51 -7.68
CA GLY A 139 30.27 40.87 -8.23
C GLY A 139 29.68 41.95 -7.30
N GLY A 140 29.48 41.66 -6.00
CA GLY A 140 29.15 42.67 -5.01
C GLY A 140 30.40 43.16 -4.27
N GLU A 141 30.83 44.39 -4.58
CA GLU A 141 31.60 45.26 -3.66
C GLU A 141 30.77 45.61 -2.43
#